data_AF-A0A239L2V6-F1
#
_entry.id   AF-A0A239L2V6-F1
#
_cell.length_a   1.000
_cell.length_b   1.000
_cell.length_c   1.000
_cell.angle_alpha   90.00
_cell.angle_beta   90.00
_cell.angle_gamma   90.00
#
_symmetry.space_group_name_H-M   'P 1'
#
loop_
_entity.id
_entity.type
_entity.pdbx_description
1 polymer ?
#
loop_
_entity_poly.entity_id
_entity_poly.type
_entity_poly.pdbx_seq_one_letter_code
_entity_poly.pdbx_strand_id
1 'polypeptide(L)'
;METIDELTAFLATATVDGILGRLLYRGAAWSLMREEGVLPANAPPLGATIETDLAEHGFALLRGAMALRAQAGASPLTSKAFERAANAFEALVRNGDPESPDRGFRRTIAAAAYHLAGFSAVAYSLFNETAGDLNASPGETAIQHLILRDLGQLRGYVRDWLADEAHGDEQIAAALTGEELDIDEAISTILNTTICRALAHFDFALETGEPEPIEMARTLLGNAVNLADNAENVPLWWISNLSRHLIDDLWQHSLHQTLPTEPPEGTEEKYPDLRRLFISSLYARKTSEVELWPSQREAAQRSTDVTDDLVVALPTSAGKTRVAEIAALMTLSSTRRVLIVTPLRALSAQTERSFRKTFAPLGFSVSSLYGASGLSAGDEDALRSREIIIATPEKLDFALRSDPSLIDDVGLIVLDEGHMIGPSEREIRYETLVQRLLRRADAGERRMVCLDLPWKSGEPISRRQAVASNRIGLL
;
A
#
# COMPACT_ATOMS: atom_id res chain seq x y z
N MET A 1 3.03 -29.21 16.32
CA MET A 1 2.88 -28.24 15.21
C MET A 1 1.60 -28.60 14.48
N GLU A 2 0.63 -27.69 14.42
CA GLU A 2 -0.65 -27.90 13.73
C GLU A 2 -0.41 -28.02 12.21
N THR A 3 -1.11 -28.94 11.57
CA THR A 3 -1.03 -29.19 10.12
C THR A 3 -1.80 -28.14 9.32
N ILE A 4 -1.50 -28.02 8.02
CA ILE A 4 -2.23 -27.12 7.09
C ILE A 4 -3.73 -27.41 7.13
N ASP A 5 -4.15 -28.67 7.15
CA ASP A 5 -5.57 -29.06 7.15
C ASP A 5 -6.26 -28.68 8.47
N GLU A 6 -5.60 -28.89 9.62
CA GLU A 6 -6.12 -28.49 10.94
C GLU A 6 -6.28 -26.97 11.04
N LEU A 7 -5.27 -26.21 10.60
CA LEU A 7 -5.31 -24.74 10.59
C LEU A 7 -6.40 -24.22 9.64
N THR A 8 -6.51 -24.83 8.46
CA THR A 8 -7.55 -24.47 7.47
C THR A 8 -8.94 -24.73 8.03
N ALA A 9 -9.18 -25.90 8.64
CA ALA A 9 -10.47 -26.24 9.24
C ALA A 9 -10.81 -25.32 10.43
N PHE A 10 -9.83 -25.03 11.27
CA PHE A 10 -9.97 -24.08 12.38
C PHE A 10 -10.38 -22.70 11.88
N LEU A 11 -9.63 -22.10 10.95
CA LEU A 11 -9.91 -20.75 10.45
C LEU A 11 -11.22 -20.70 9.64
N ALA A 12 -11.52 -21.74 8.85
CA ALA A 12 -12.77 -21.83 8.10
C ALA A 12 -13.98 -21.79 9.03
N THR A 13 -13.87 -22.42 10.20
CA THR A 13 -14.90 -22.38 11.24
C THR A 13 -14.90 -21.05 11.97
N ALA A 14 -13.75 -20.62 12.47
CA ALA A 14 -13.57 -19.44 13.33
C ALA A 14 -13.90 -18.11 12.63
N THR A 15 -13.91 -18.06 11.30
CA THR A 15 -14.19 -16.84 10.51
C THR A 15 -15.61 -16.78 9.94
N VAL A 16 -16.50 -17.71 10.31
CA VAL A 16 -17.92 -17.69 9.90
C VAL A 16 -18.65 -16.51 10.53
N ASP A 17 -19.49 -15.85 9.73
CA ASP A 17 -20.32 -14.76 10.23
C ASP A 17 -21.30 -15.25 11.29
N GLY A 18 -21.33 -14.56 12.43
CA GLY A 18 -22.23 -14.89 13.53
C GLY A 18 -21.71 -15.92 14.52
N ILE A 19 -20.46 -16.39 14.37
CA ILE A 19 -19.81 -17.26 15.35
C ILE A 19 -19.79 -16.64 16.77
N LEU A 20 -19.73 -17.50 17.78
CA LEU A 20 -19.72 -17.12 19.21
C LEU A 20 -20.87 -16.17 19.57
N GLY A 21 -22.05 -16.36 18.96
CA GLY A 21 -23.20 -15.50 19.19
C GLY A 21 -23.03 -14.09 18.62
N ARG A 22 -22.47 -13.97 17.40
CA ARG A 22 -22.18 -12.71 16.72
C ARG A 22 -21.17 -11.84 17.48
N LEU A 23 -20.12 -12.46 18.06
CA LEU A 23 -19.15 -11.80 18.92
C LEU A 23 -18.60 -10.50 18.35
N LEU A 24 -18.11 -10.50 17.10
CA LEU A 24 -17.55 -9.29 16.48
C LEU A 24 -18.59 -8.18 16.26
N TYR A 25 -19.85 -8.51 15.96
CA TYR A 25 -20.91 -7.50 15.84
C TYR A 25 -21.26 -6.90 17.21
N ARG A 26 -21.30 -7.73 18.25
CA ARG A 26 -21.48 -7.26 19.63
C ARG A 26 -20.29 -6.39 20.06
N GLY A 27 -19.06 -6.80 19.72
CA GLY A 27 -17.84 -6.05 19.99
C GLY A 27 -17.82 -4.69 19.29
N ALA A 28 -18.22 -4.63 18.02
CA ALA A 28 -18.36 -3.39 17.30
C ALA A 28 -19.38 -2.46 17.97
N ALA A 29 -20.58 -2.96 18.30
CA ALA A 29 -21.59 -2.19 19.02
C ALA A 29 -21.08 -1.73 20.40
N TRP A 30 -20.43 -2.62 21.15
CA TRP A 30 -19.83 -2.33 22.44
C TRP A 30 -18.79 -1.21 22.38
N SER A 31 -17.87 -1.29 21.42
CA SER A 31 -16.82 -0.29 21.22
C SER A 31 -17.37 1.09 20.82
N LEU A 32 -18.48 1.13 20.10
CA LEU A 32 -19.14 2.37 19.69
C LEU A 32 -19.93 3.02 20.83
N MET A 33 -20.47 2.22 21.75
CA MET A 33 -21.31 2.71 22.84
C MET A 33 -20.53 3.22 24.03
N ARG A 34 -19.32 2.71 24.25
CA ARG A 34 -18.48 3.15 25.37
C ARG A 34 -17.82 4.49 25.09
N GLU A 35 -17.60 5.25 26.15
CA GLU A 35 -16.79 6.47 26.18
C GLU A 35 -15.73 6.28 27.27
N GLU A 36 -14.45 6.46 26.92
CA GLU A 36 -13.31 6.24 27.82
C GLU A 36 -13.36 4.89 28.56
N GLY A 37 -13.76 3.83 27.85
CA GLY A 37 -13.87 2.47 28.38
C GLY A 37 -15.17 2.17 29.14
N VAL A 38 -16.01 3.16 29.44
CA VAL A 38 -17.22 3.00 30.25
C VAL A 38 -18.47 2.91 29.37
N LEU A 39 -19.28 1.86 29.56
CA LEU A 39 -20.59 1.74 28.91
C LEU A 39 -21.64 2.64 29.60
N PRO A 40 -22.59 3.20 28.85
CA PRO A 40 -23.70 3.96 29.43
C PRO A 40 -24.61 3.02 30.22
N ALA A 41 -25.24 3.55 31.28
CA ALA A 41 -26.03 2.75 32.22
C ALA A 41 -27.23 2.02 31.58
N ASN A 42 -27.70 2.48 30.43
CA ASN A 42 -28.79 1.90 29.65
C ASN A 42 -28.31 1.03 28.47
N ALA A 43 -27.03 0.63 28.44
CA ALA A 43 -26.52 -0.24 27.39
C ALA A 43 -27.23 -1.61 27.40
N PRO A 44 -27.52 -2.19 26.22
CA PRO A 44 -28.08 -3.54 26.13
C PRO A 44 -27.05 -4.58 26.61
N PRO A 45 -27.50 -5.81 26.96
CA PRO A 45 -26.58 -6.88 27.34
C PRO A 45 -25.76 -7.33 26.12
N LEU A 46 -24.49 -6.93 26.06
CA LEU A 46 -23.58 -7.23 24.94
C LEU A 46 -22.68 -8.45 25.21
N GLY A 47 -22.65 -8.93 26.45
CA GLY A 47 -21.86 -10.08 26.90
C GLY A 47 -21.08 -9.72 28.17
N ALA A 48 -21.15 -10.57 29.20
CA ALA A 48 -20.52 -10.30 30.50
C ALA A 48 -18.98 -10.35 30.45
N THR A 49 -18.42 -11.11 29.50
CA THR A 49 -16.98 -11.32 29.31
C THR A 49 -16.51 -10.82 27.95
N ILE A 50 -17.21 -9.84 27.37
CA ILE A 50 -17.01 -9.43 25.97
C ILE A 50 -15.54 -9.06 25.66
N GLU A 51 -14.84 -8.42 26.59
CA GLU A 51 -13.42 -8.09 26.43
C GLU A 51 -12.54 -9.33 26.30
N THR A 52 -12.69 -10.28 27.23
CA THR A 52 -11.96 -11.55 27.23
C THR A 52 -12.29 -12.36 25.98
N ASP A 53 -13.57 -12.49 25.65
CA ASP A 53 -14.03 -13.22 24.46
C ASP A 53 -13.42 -12.63 23.18
N LEU A 54 -13.38 -11.30 23.05
CA LEU A 54 -12.77 -10.62 21.90
C LEU A 54 -11.25 -10.84 21.85
N ALA A 55 -10.56 -10.74 22.99
CA ALA A 55 -9.11 -10.92 23.06
C ALA A 55 -8.71 -12.36 22.70
N GLU A 56 -9.34 -13.35 23.32
CA GLU A 56 -9.08 -14.78 23.05
C GLU A 56 -9.37 -15.13 21.59
N HIS A 57 -10.51 -14.67 21.06
CA HIS A 57 -10.87 -14.91 19.67
C HIS A 57 -9.89 -14.24 18.71
N GLY A 58 -9.50 -12.99 18.99
CA GLY A 58 -8.53 -12.22 18.21
C GLY A 58 -7.18 -12.89 18.16
N PHE A 59 -6.61 -13.29 19.30
CA PHE A 59 -5.32 -13.99 19.36
C PHE A 59 -5.39 -15.36 18.69
N ALA A 60 -6.47 -16.12 18.88
CA ALA A 60 -6.61 -17.45 18.27
C ALA A 60 -6.63 -17.36 16.74
N LEU A 61 -7.41 -16.42 16.18
CA LEU A 61 -7.44 -16.13 14.75
C LEU A 61 -6.08 -15.67 14.23
N LEU A 62 -5.42 -14.75 14.94
CA LEU A 62 -4.13 -14.19 14.53
C LEU A 62 -3.03 -15.26 14.50
N ARG A 63 -2.94 -16.10 15.54
CA ARG A 63 -2.02 -17.24 15.61
C ARG A 63 -2.26 -18.20 14.45
N GLY A 64 -3.51 -18.61 14.25
CA GLY A 64 -3.89 -19.54 13.18
C GLY A 64 -3.59 -18.97 11.79
N ALA A 65 -3.88 -17.69 11.57
CA ALA A 65 -3.63 -17.01 10.30
C ALA A 65 -2.14 -16.91 9.99
N MET A 66 -1.30 -16.52 10.95
CA MET A 66 0.15 -16.46 10.79
C MET A 66 0.75 -17.86 10.53
N ALA A 67 0.32 -18.87 11.30
CA ALA A 67 0.79 -20.24 11.13
C ALA A 67 0.42 -20.82 9.76
N LEU A 68 -0.84 -20.65 9.32
CA LEU A 68 -1.28 -21.11 8.00
C LEU A 68 -0.55 -20.35 6.90
N ARG A 69 -0.41 -19.03 7.04
CA ARG A 69 0.30 -18.19 6.07
C ARG A 69 1.77 -18.57 5.93
N ALA A 70 2.44 -18.93 7.03
CA ALA A 70 3.83 -19.38 6.99
C ALA A 70 4.00 -20.73 6.28
N GLN A 71 3.01 -21.63 6.36
CA GLN A 71 3.09 -22.97 5.76
C GLN A 71 2.56 -23.02 4.32
N ALA A 72 1.49 -22.28 4.02
CA ALA A 72 0.74 -22.38 2.76
C ALA A 72 0.71 -21.07 1.95
N GLY A 73 1.32 -19.99 2.46
CA GLY A 73 1.28 -18.67 1.85
C GLY A 73 -0.03 -17.90 2.12
N ALA A 74 -0.12 -16.69 1.57
CA ALA A 74 -1.31 -15.86 1.70
C ALA A 74 -2.49 -16.45 0.88
N SER A 75 -3.68 -16.44 1.48
CA SER A 75 -4.92 -16.90 0.86
C SER A 75 -6.11 -16.03 1.27
N PRO A 76 -7.25 -16.08 0.56
CA PRO A 76 -8.47 -15.38 0.98
C PRO A 76 -8.90 -15.74 2.41
N LEU A 77 -8.66 -16.98 2.84
CA LEU A 77 -8.98 -17.43 4.19
C LEU A 77 -8.07 -16.76 5.24
N THR A 78 -6.75 -16.70 5.01
CA THR A 78 -5.84 -16.02 5.93
C THR A 78 -6.12 -14.53 5.98
N SER A 79 -6.41 -13.89 4.85
CA SER A 79 -6.77 -12.46 4.82
C SER A 79 -8.05 -12.20 5.61
N LYS A 80 -9.08 -13.04 5.45
CA LYS A 80 -10.31 -12.96 6.26
C LYS A 80 -10.02 -13.18 7.75
N ALA A 81 -9.16 -14.13 8.11
CA ALA A 81 -8.81 -14.36 9.50
C ALA A 81 -8.07 -13.16 10.13
N PHE A 82 -7.12 -12.56 9.41
CA PHE A 82 -6.46 -11.33 9.84
C PHE A 82 -7.46 -10.17 10.01
N GLU A 83 -8.39 -10.00 9.07
CA GLU A 83 -9.45 -8.99 9.17
C GLU A 83 -10.31 -9.20 10.41
N ARG A 84 -10.71 -10.44 10.70
CA ARG A 84 -11.55 -10.76 11.87
C ARG A 84 -10.81 -10.59 13.18
N ALA A 85 -9.52 -10.94 13.23
CA ALA A 85 -8.65 -10.63 14.36
C ALA A 85 -8.53 -9.11 14.57
N ALA A 86 -8.28 -8.35 13.49
CA ALA A 86 -8.16 -6.90 13.53
C ALA A 86 -9.44 -6.23 14.06
N ASN A 87 -10.62 -6.66 13.58
CA ASN A 87 -11.92 -6.20 14.08
C ASN A 87 -12.08 -6.44 15.59
N ALA A 88 -11.61 -7.59 16.10
CA ALA A 88 -11.68 -7.90 17.53
C ALA A 88 -10.81 -6.95 18.36
N PHE A 89 -9.56 -6.73 17.93
CA PHE A 89 -8.63 -5.82 18.63
C PHE A 89 -9.02 -4.36 18.47
N GLU A 90 -9.55 -3.93 17.31
CA GLU A 90 -10.10 -2.59 17.13
C GLU A 90 -11.24 -2.35 18.12
N ALA A 91 -12.17 -3.31 18.25
CA ALA A 91 -13.25 -3.21 19.21
C ALA A 91 -12.72 -3.04 20.65
N LEU A 92 -11.59 -3.69 21.00
CA LEU A 92 -10.94 -3.55 22.30
C LEU A 92 -10.29 -2.18 22.55
N VAL A 93 -9.83 -1.47 21.52
CA VAL A 93 -9.13 -0.17 21.69
C VAL A 93 -9.98 1.05 21.35
N ARG A 94 -10.99 0.93 20.49
CA ARG A 94 -11.83 2.04 20.06
C ARG A 94 -12.71 2.54 21.21
N ASN A 95 -12.59 3.82 21.56
CA ASN A 95 -13.23 4.44 22.73
C ASN A 95 -12.94 3.70 24.05
N GLY A 96 -11.83 2.95 24.13
CA GLY A 96 -11.40 2.29 25.36
C GLY A 96 -10.86 3.27 26.39
N ASP A 97 -10.49 2.73 27.55
CA ASP A 97 -9.80 3.48 28.60
C ASP A 97 -8.47 4.06 28.05
N PRO A 98 -8.28 5.40 28.05
CA PRO A 98 -7.05 6.03 27.59
C PRO A 98 -5.81 5.60 28.36
N GLU A 99 -5.96 5.24 29.64
CA GLU A 99 -4.89 4.88 30.58
C GLU A 99 -4.62 3.37 30.62
N SER A 100 -5.30 2.58 29.77
CA SER A 100 -5.09 1.13 29.71
C SER A 100 -3.63 0.81 29.32
N PRO A 101 -2.93 -0.04 30.08
CA PRO A 101 -1.52 -0.36 29.82
C PRO A 101 -1.33 -1.12 28.50
N ASP A 102 -2.32 -1.92 28.07
CA ASP A 102 -2.25 -2.71 26.83
C ASP A 102 -2.67 -1.94 25.58
N ARG A 103 -3.01 -0.65 25.71
CA ARG A 103 -3.63 0.14 24.63
C ARG A 103 -2.74 0.23 23.39
N GLY A 104 -1.46 0.57 23.57
CA GLY A 104 -0.48 0.65 22.49
C GLY A 104 -0.27 -0.70 21.81
N PHE A 105 -0.09 -1.75 22.61
CA PHE A 105 0.06 -3.11 22.14
C PHE A 105 -1.12 -3.60 21.30
N ARG A 106 -2.35 -3.55 21.84
CA ARG A 106 -3.57 -4.01 21.13
C ARG A 106 -3.83 -3.21 19.86
N ARG A 107 -3.56 -1.90 19.88
CA ARG A 107 -3.73 -1.03 18.71
C ARG A 107 -2.70 -1.36 17.62
N THR A 108 -1.45 -1.63 18.01
CA THR A 108 -0.39 -2.06 17.10
C THR A 108 -0.74 -3.41 16.46
N ILE A 109 -1.24 -4.38 17.25
CA ILE A 109 -1.72 -5.67 16.74
C ILE A 109 -2.89 -5.50 15.76
N ALA A 110 -3.89 -4.68 16.11
CA ALA A 110 -5.03 -4.41 15.25
C ALA A 110 -4.59 -3.85 13.89
N ALA A 111 -3.69 -2.86 13.91
CA ALA A 111 -3.18 -2.23 12.70
C ALA A 111 -2.34 -3.20 11.85
N ALA A 112 -1.46 -3.99 12.47
CA ALA A 112 -0.68 -5.01 11.78
C ALA A 112 -1.59 -6.06 11.13
N ALA A 113 -2.63 -6.51 11.84
CA ALA A 113 -3.60 -7.47 11.33
C ALA A 113 -4.41 -6.88 10.15
N TYR A 114 -4.88 -5.63 10.23
CA TYR A 114 -5.53 -4.97 9.09
C TYR A 114 -4.61 -4.85 7.88
N HIS A 115 -3.34 -4.53 8.11
CA HIS A 115 -2.35 -4.46 7.04
C HIS A 115 -2.18 -5.81 6.34
N LEU A 116 -1.97 -6.89 7.10
CA LEU A 116 -1.83 -8.25 6.56
C LEU A 116 -3.12 -8.80 5.92
N ALA A 117 -4.27 -8.22 6.26
CA ALA A 117 -5.55 -8.48 5.61
C ALA A 117 -5.75 -7.70 4.29
N GLY A 118 -4.88 -6.73 3.99
CA GLY A 118 -4.96 -5.87 2.80
C GLY A 118 -5.75 -4.56 3.00
N PHE A 119 -6.06 -4.19 4.24
CA PHE A 119 -6.81 -2.97 4.61
C PHE A 119 -5.89 -1.87 5.18
N SER A 120 -4.83 -1.50 4.45
CA SER A 120 -3.82 -0.53 4.92
C SER A 120 -4.42 0.82 5.34
N ALA A 121 -5.44 1.33 4.65
CA ALA A 121 -6.08 2.59 5.02
C ALA A 121 -6.75 2.54 6.40
N VAL A 122 -7.36 1.40 6.76
CA VAL A 122 -7.95 1.18 8.09
C VAL A 122 -6.83 1.08 9.13
N ALA A 123 -5.76 0.35 8.82
CA ALA A 123 -4.58 0.27 9.70
C ALA A 123 -4.02 1.67 10.04
N TYR A 124 -3.95 2.58 9.06
CA TYR A 124 -3.43 3.95 9.29
C TYR A 124 -4.37 4.77 10.16
N SER A 125 -5.68 4.62 9.97
CA SER A 125 -6.70 5.36 10.71
C SER A 125 -6.64 5.11 12.23
N LEU A 126 -6.16 3.93 12.65
CA LEU A 126 -6.01 3.58 14.06
C LEU A 126 -5.01 4.47 14.82
N PHE A 127 -4.10 5.15 14.11
CA PHE A 127 -3.10 6.03 14.70
C PHE A 127 -3.41 7.53 14.53
N ASN A 128 -4.31 7.90 13.60
CA ASN A 128 -4.59 9.30 13.24
C ASN A 128 -5.28 10.13 14.35
N GLU A 129 -5.89 9.49 15.34
CA GLU A 129 -6.72 10.16 16.37
C GLU A 129 -6.00 10.35 17.71
N THR A 130 -4.71 10.07 17.82
CA THR A 130 -4.02 10.06 19.12
C THR A 130 -2.97 11.16 19.21
N ALA A 131 -3.23 12.17 20.05
CA ALA A 131 -2.29 13.25 20.37
C ALA A 131 -1.42 12.96 21.61
N GLY A 132 -1.50 11.75 22.17
CA GLY A 132 -0.82 11.35 23.42
C GLY A 132 -0.02 10.07 23.27
N ASP A 133 0.81 9.80 24.27
CA ASP A 133 1.58 8.55 24.41
C ASP A 133 0.63 7.34 24.39
N LEU A 134 0.97 6.33 23.60
CA LEU A 134 0.22 5.09 23.48
C LEU A 134 0.67 4.04 24.52
N ASN A 135 1.65 4.38 25.37
CA ASN A 135 2.38 3.44 26.21
C ASN A 135 2.98 2.31 25.37
N ALA A 136 3.47 2.65 24.17
CA ALA A 136 3.97 1.68 23.21
C ALA A 136 5.40 1.27 23.55
N SER A 137 5.68 -0.03 23.49
CA SER A 137 7.07 -0.51 23.57
C SER A 137 7.91 0.01 22.39
N PRO A 138 9.24 0.00 22.47
CA PRO A 138 10.08 0.47 21.37
C PRO A 138 9.85 -0.28 20.06
N GLY A 139 9.69 -1.60 20.12
CA GLY A 139 9.35 -2.44 18.98
C GLY A 139 7.97 -2.09 18.41
N GLU A 140 6.98 -1.82 19.25
CA GLU A 140 5.67 -1.33 18.81
C GLU A 140 5.78 0.01 18.09
N THR A 141 6.51 0.98 18.66
CA THR A 141 6.70 2.31 18.07
C THR A 141 7.36 2.22 16.69
N ALA A 142 8.40 1.39 16.55
CA ALA A 142 9.05 1.17 15.27
C ALA A 142 8.09 0.53 14.24
N ILE A 143 7.30 -0.48 14.63
CA ILE A 143 6.27 -1.06 13.75
C ILE A 143 5.21 -0.03 13.36
N GLN A 144 4.81 0.86 14.27
CA GLN A 144 3.83 1.91 13.97
C GLN A 144 4.33 2.83 12.86
N HIS A 145 5.58 3.31 12.95
CA HIS A 145 6.19 4.11 11.88
C HIS A 145 6.28 3.33 10.57
N LEU A 146 6.62 2.04 10.64
CA LEU A 146 6.63 1.17 9.48
C LEU A 146 5.23 1.12 8.85
N ILE A 147 4.18 0.75 9.61
CA ILE A 147 2.80 0.65 9.12
C ILE A 147 2.38 1.97 8.47
N LEU A 148 2.64 3.11 9.11
CA LEU A 148 2.30 4.43 8.57
C LEU A 148 3.10 4.86 7.34
N ARG A 149 4.13 4.08 6.95
CA ARG A 149 5.10 4.40 5.89
C ARG A 149 5.81 5.73 6.11
N ASP A 150 6.00 6.10 7.37
CA ASP A 150 6.88 7.23 7.72
C ASP A 150 8.29 6.67 7.96
N LEU A 151 8.95 6.29 6.87
CA LEU A 151 10.30 5.69 6.93
C LEU A 151 11.34 6.68 7.46
N GLY A 152 11.09 7.99 7.32
CA GLY A 152 11.92 9.03 7.92
C GLY A 152 11.89 8.98 9.44
N GLN A 153 10.69 8.93 10.04
CA GLN A 153 10.54 8.77 11.49
C GLN A 153 11.01 7.40 11.98
N LEU A 154 10.72 6.33 11.24
CA LEU A 154 11.22 4.98 11.55
C LEU A 154 12.75 5.00 11.67
N ARG A 155 13.44 5.54 10.66
CA ARG A 155 14.90 5.58 10.63
C ARG A 155 15.47 6.44 11.75
N GLY A 156 14.87 7.60 12.00
CA GLY A 156 15.26 8.46 13.12
C GLY A 156 15.15 7.71 14.45
N TYR A 157 13.99 7.15 14.72
CA TYR A 157 13.70 6.41 15.95
C TYR A 157 14.65 5.22 16.16
N VAL A 158 14.79 4.36 15.14
CA VAL A 158 15.64 3.16 15.23
C VAL A 158 17.11 3.52 15.38
N ARG A 159 17.60 4.56 14.67
CA ARG A 159 18.97 5.03 14.83
C ARG A 159 19.23 5.52 16.25
N ASP A 160 18.32 6.34 16.78
CA ASP A 160 18.47 6.93 18.09
C ASP A 160 18.42 5.84 19.19
N TRP A 161 17.53 4.84 19.06
CA TRP A 161 17.47 3.67 19.94
C TRP A 161 18.77 2.84 19.92
N LEU A 162 19.29 2.54 18.72
CA LEU A 162 20.48 1.70 18.54
C LEU A 162 21.80 2.41 18.88
N ALA A 163 21.81 3.74 18.91
CA ALA A 163 22.97 4.55 19.27
C ALA A 163 23.07 4.80 20.79
N ASP A 164 21.99 4.55 21.53
CA ASP A 164 21.99 4.69 22.98
C ASP A 164 22.78 3.54 23.63
N GLU A 165 23.89 3.90 24.27
CA GLU A 165 24.79 2.95 24.95
C GLU A 165 24.07 2.18 26.07
N ALA A 166 22.99 2.71 26.64
CA ALA A 166 22.18 2.03 27.65
C ALA A 166 21.57 0.71 27.14
N HIS A 167 21.31 0.62 25.83
CA HIS A 167 20.75 -0.57 25.19
C HIS A 167 21.82 -1.47 24.55
N GLY A 168 23.10 -1.13 24.73
CA GLY A 168 24.23 -1.86 24.17
C GLY A 168 24.60 -3.10 24.98
N ASP A 169 25.20 -4.07 24.30
CA ASP A 169 25.57 -5.37 24.89
C ASP A 169 26.48 -5.22 26.12
N GLU A 170 27.44 -4.27 26.09
CA GLU A 170 28.37 -4.02 27.20
C GLU A 170 27.65 -3.51 28.45
N GLN A 171 26.74 -2.54 28.29
CA GLN A 171 26.02 -1.94 29.40
C GLN A 171 24.98 -2.90 29.98
N ILE A 172 24.27 -3.66 29.14
CA ILE A 172 23.34 -4.70 29.59
C ILE A 172 24.08 -5.78 30.40
N ALA A 173 25.24 -6.25 29.90
CA ALA A 173 26.05 -7.24 30.60
C ALA A 173 26.59 -6.72 31.95
N ALA A 174 27.02 -5.45 31.99
CA ALA A 174 27.46 -4.80 33.21
C ALA A 174 26.33 -4.68 34.24
N ALA A 175 25.14 -4.23 33.81
CA ALA A 175 23.97 -4.05 34.67
C ALA A 175 23.45 -5.38 35.25
N LEU A 176 23.44 -6.45 34.44
CA LEU A 176 23.10 -7.80 34.92
C LEU A 176 24.11 -8.32 35.95
N THR A 177 25.41 -8.08 35.73
CA THR A 177 26.46 -8.51 36.67
C THR A 177 26.41 -7.73 37.98
N GLY A 178 26.02 -6.45 37.92
CA GLY A 178 25.84 -5.58 39.08
C GLY A 178 24.52 -5.80 39.84
N GLU A 179 23.64 -6.69 39.37
CA GLU A 179 22.26 -6.85 39.87
C GLU A 179 21.44 -5.54 39.82
N GLU A 180 21.79 -4.62 38.91
CA GLU A 180 21.12 -3.32 38.72
C GLU A 180 19.92 -3.40 37.77
N LEU A 181 19.84 -4.48 36.98
CA LEU A 181 18.81 -4.70 35.96
C LEU A 181 18.20 -6.10 36.14
N ASP A 182 16.87 -6.17 36.11
CA ASP A 182 16.16 -7.44 36.14
C ASP A 182 16.32 -8.23 34.82
N ILE A 183 16.29 -9.56 34.90
CA ILE A 183 16.48 -10.43 33.73
C ILE A 183 15.38 -10.18 32.68
N ASP A 184 14.12 -10.01 33.12
CA ASP A 184 13.01 -9.80 32.19
C ASP A 184 13.11 -8.44 31.49
N GLU A 185 13.64 -7.42 32.19
CA GLU A 185 13.91 -6.10 31.64
C GLU A 185 15.08 -6.13 30.63
N ALA A 186 16.14 -6.89 30.92
CA ALA A 186 17.25 -7.13 30.00
C ALA A 186 16.78 -7.85 28.73
N ILE A 187 15.98 -8.93 28.87
CA ILE A 187 15.41 -9.66 27.74
C ILE A 187 14.51 -8.74 26.90
N SER A 188 13.67 -7.93 27.55
CA SER A 188 12.80 -6.97 26.86
C SER A 188 13.62 -5.95 26.07
N THR A 189 14.72 -5.46 26.63
CA THR A 189 15.65 -4.54 25.95
C THR A 189 16.30 -5.21 24.73
N ILE A 190 16.81 -6.43 24.90
CA ILE A 190 17.43 -7.21 23.81
C ILE A 190 16.46 -7.47 22.66
N LEU A 191 15.22 -7.86 22.97
CA LEU A 191 14.18 -8.13 21.98
C LEU A 191 13.81 -6.86 21.21
N ASN A 192 13.58 -5.74 21.91
CA ASN A 192 13.31 -4.44 21.28
C ASN A 192 14.46 -3.97 20.40
N THR A 193 15.71 -4.06 20.88
CA THR A 193 16.92 -3.76 20.10
C THR A 193 17.02 -4.64 18.85
N THR A 194 16.67 -5.92 18.95
CA THR A 194 16.68 -6.85 17.81
C THR A 194 15.61 -6.48 16.78
N ILE A 195 14.40 -6.13 17.20
CA ILE A 195 13.32 -5.65 16.32
C ILE A 195 13.76 -4.36 15.61
N CYS A 196 14.26 -3.36 16.35
CA CYS A 196 14.78 -2.11 15.79
C CYS A 196 15.88 -2.37 14.75
N ARG A 197 16.86 -3.23 15.07
CA ARG A 197 17.92 -3.60 14.13
C ARG A 197 17.39 -4.28 12.87
N ALA A 198 16.42 -5.18 13.01
CA ALA A 198 15.78 -5.80 11.85
C ALA A 198 15.06 -4.78 10.97
N LEU A 199 14.36 -3.81 11.58
CA LEU A 199 13.66 -2.76 10.84
C LEU A 199 14.63 -1.76 10.17
N ALA A 200 15.81 -1.50 10.74
CA ALA A 200 16.87 -0.76 10.05
C ALA A 200 17.35 -1.50 8.79
N HIS A 201 17.59 -2.81 8.89
CA HIS A 201 17.96 -3.62 7.73
C HIS A 201 16.86 -3.65 6.68
N PHE A 202 15.59 -3.70 7.10
CA PHE A 202 14.46 -3.64 6.17
C PHE A 202 14.32 -2.27 5.49
N ASP A 203 14.46 -1.16 6.22
CA ASP A 203 14.48 0.19 5.64
C ASP A 203 15.61 0.32 4.60
N PHE A 204 16.80 -0.20 4.92
CA PHE A 204 17.92 -0.23 3.98
C PHE A 204 17.63 -1.10 2.75
N ALA A 205 16.96 -2.26 2.91
CA ALA A 205 16.51 -3.08 1.78
C ALA A 205 15.56 -2.30 0.86
N LEU A 206 14.63 -1.52 1.42
CA LEU A 206 13.71 -0.68 0.65
C LEU A 206 14.43 0.46 -0.06
N GLU A 207 15.49 1.01 0.53
CA GLU A 207 16.31 2.06 -0.06
C GLU A 207 17.13 1.54 -1.26
N THR A 208 17.80 0.40 -1.10
CA THR A 208 18.76 -0.12 -2.09
C THR A 208 18.16 -1.09 -3.09
N GLY A 209 17.15 -1.86 -2.68
CA GLY A 209 16.62 -2.99 -3.45
C GLY A 209 17.46 -4.26 -3.35
N GLU A 210 18.49 -4.28 -2.51
CA GLU A 210 19.37 -5.44 -2.32
C GLU A 210 18.67 -6.55 -1.50
N PRO A 211 18.89 -7.83 -1.82
CA PRO A 211 18.28 -8.95 -1.09
C PRO A 211 18.95 -9.25 0.26
N GLU A 212 20.23 -8.97 0.45
CA GLU A 212 20.96 -9.30 1.67
C GLU A 212 20.37 -8.64 2.94
N PRO A 213 20.00 -7.34 2.92
CA PRO A 213 19.44 -6.70 4.11
C PRO A 213 18.08 -7.27 4.54
N ILE A 214 17.19 -7.63 3.61
CA ILE A 214 15.91 -8.26 3.96
C ILE A 214 16.12 -9.66 4.58
N GLU A 215 17.07 -10.45 4.08
CA GLU A 215 17.40 -11.75 4.69
C GLU A 215 17.98 -11.60 6.11
N MET A 216 18.78 -10.55 6.34
CA MET A 216 19.25 -10.22 7.69
C MET A 216 18.09 -9.84 8.61
N ALA A 217 17.16 -8.99 8.14
CA ALA A 217 15.97 -8.62 8.91
C ALA A 217 15.11 -9.84 9.28
N ARG A 218 14.90 -10.77 8.33
CA ARG A 218 14.20 -12.05 8.55
C ARG A 218 14.88 -12.89 9.62
N THR A 219 16.20 -13.01 9.55
CA THR A 219 16.99 -13.79 10.51
C THR A 219 16.90 -13.19 11.91
N LEU A 220 17.07 -11.89 12.04
CA LEU A 220 16.96 -11.18 13.32
C LEU A 220 15.57 -11.35 13.95
N LEU A 221 14.49 -11.18 13.18
CA LEU A 221 13.14 -11.36 13.70
C LEU A 221 12.83 -12.83 14.03
N GLY A 222 13.34 -13.79 13.26
CA GLY A 222 13.25 -15.21 13.60
C GLY A 222 13.93 -15.52 14.94
N ASN A 223 15.11 -14.96 15.18
CA ASN A 223 15.81 -15.08 16.46
C ASN A 223 15.04 -14.40 17.60
N ALA A 224 14.45 -13.22 17.36
CA ALA A 224 13.63 -12.52 18.35
C ALA A 224 12.38 -13.32 18.72
N VAL A 225 11.68 -13.93 17.75
CA VAL A 225 10.53 -14.82 18.01
C VAL A 225 10.95 -16.00 18.88
N ASN A 226 12.06 -16.68 18.55
CA ASN A 226 12.54 -17.82 19.32
C ASN A 226 12.97 -17.42 20.75
N LEU A 227 13.64 -16.28 20.90
CA LEU A 227 14.06 -15.78 22.21
C LEU A 227 12.84 -15.41 23.06
N ALA A 228 11.86 -14.70 22.49
CA ALA A 228 10.65 -14.32 23.19
C ALA A 228 9.83 -15.55 23.62
N ASP A 229 9.77 -16.59 22.77
CA ASP A 229 9.11 -17.86 23.11
C ASP A 229 9.81 -18.57 24.28
N ASN A 230 11.14 -18.72 24.21
CA ASN A 230 11.93 -19.35 25.27
C ASN A 230 11.90 -18.59 26.60
N ALA A 231 11.78 -17.26 26.54
CA ALA A 231 11.68 -16.39 27.71
C ALA A 231 10.23 -16.18 28.19
N GLU A 232 9.25 -16.83 27.56
CA GLU A 232 7.82 -16.65 27.85
C GLU A 232 7.34 -15.18 27.76
N ASN A 233 8.04 -14.35 26.98
CA ASN A 233 7.70 -12.93 26.77
C ASN A 233 6.63 -12.80 25.68
N VAL A 234 5.37 -12.99 26.07
CA VAL A 234 4.22 -13.03 25.17
C VAL A 234 4.04 -11.75 24.32
N PRO A 235 4.11 -10.52 24.88
CA PRO A 235 3.92 -9.32 24.08
C PRO A 235 4.96 -9.18 22.95
N LEU A 236 6.25 -9.33 23.28
CA LEU A 236 7.31 -9.18 22.29
C LEU A 236 7.39 -10.38 21.33
N TRP A 237 6.87 -11.54 21.71
CA TRP A 237 6.64 -12.65 20.76
C TRP A 237 5.66 -12.23 19.66
N TRP A 238 4.52 -11.62 20.01
CA TRP A 238 3.55 -11.13 19.03
C TRP A 238 4.14 -10.04 18.14
N ILE A 239 4.82 -9.05 18.74
CA ILE A 239 5.43 -7.93 18.02
C ILE A 239 6.53 -8.39 17.06
N SER A 240 7.40 -9.31 17.49
CA SER A 240 8.45 -9.88 16.63
C SER A 240 7.87 -10.70 15.47
N ASN A 241 6.86 -11.53 15.76
CA ASN A 241 6.27 -12.39 14.73
C ASN A 241 5.45 -11.58 13.71
N LEU A 242 4.68 -10.60 14.18
CA LEU A 242 3.97 -9.65 13.31
C LEU A 242 4.95 -8.84 12.46
N SER A 243 6.04 -8.34 13.04
CA SER A 243 7.09 -7.64 12.29
C SER A 243 7.59 -8.50 11.14
N ARG A 244 7.86 -9.79 11.40
CA ARG A 244 8.35 -10.73 10.38
C ARG A 244 7.37 -10.86 9.22
N HIS A 245 6.09 -11.07 9.53
CA HIS A 245 5.04 -11.16 8.52
C HIS A 245 4.81 -9.83 7.77
N LEU A 246 4.95 -8.69 8.45
CA LEU A 246 4.81 -7.36 7.84
C LEU A 246 5.93 -7.09 6.84
N ILE A 247 7.20 -7.28 7.23
CA ILE A 247 8.33 -7.03 6.31
C ILE A 247 8.28 -7.98 5.11
N ASP A 248 7.82 -9.22 5.30
CA ASP A 248 7.67 -10.19 4.22
C ASP A 248 6.58 -9.78 3.22
N ASP A 249 5.39 -9.41 3.71
CA ASP A 249 4.30 -8.89 2.87
C ASP A 249 4.78 -7.66 2.09
N LEU A 250 5.46 -6.76 2.79
CA LEU A 250 5.89 -5.50 2.19
C LEU A 250 6.96 -5.65 1.15
N TRP A 251 7.97 -6.46 1.44
CA TRP A 251 9.02 -6.75 0.49
C TRP A 251 8.46 -7.40 -0.76
N GLN A 252 7.64 -8.44 -0.60
CA GLN A 252 7.04 -9.19 -1.70
C GLN A 252 6.22 -8.30 -2.65
N HIS A 253 5.66 -7.21 -2.14
CA HIS A 253 4.82 -6.29 -2.91
C HIS A 253 5.47 -4.93 -3.16
N SER A 254 6.77 -4.83 -2.86
CA SER A 254 7.55 -3.63 -3.11
C SER A 254 7.70 -3.35 -4.60
N LEU A 255 8.01 -2.11 -4.94
CA LEU A 255 8.36 -1.72 -6.31
C LEU A 255 9.63 -2.41 -6.79
N HIS A 256 10.53 -2.82 -5.88
CA HIS A 256 11.72 -3.60 -6.22
C HIS A 256 11.38 -5.01 -6.72
N GLN A 257 10.31 -5.63 -6.19
CA GLN A 257 9.85 -6.94 -6.64
C GLN A 257 8.89 -6.86 -7.82
N THR A 258 8.13 -5.76 -7.95
CA THR A 258 7.11 -5.65 -9.00
C THR A 258 7.66 -5.09 -10.32
N LEU A 259 8.59 -4.14 -10.27
CA LEU A 259 9.18 -3.57 -11.49
C LEU A 259 10.26 -4.52 -12.03
N PRO A 260 10.25 -4.83 -13.35
CA PRO A 260 11.26 -5.66 -14.00
C PRO A 260 12.67 -5.23 -13.59
N THR A 261 13.52 -6.19 -13.25
CA THR A 261 14.95 -5.93 -13.04
C THR A 261 15.67 -5.90 -14.37
N GLU A 262 15.28 -6.79 -15.29
CA GLU A 262 15.74 -6.78 -16.67
C GLU A 262 15.03 -5.67 -17.46
N PRO A 263 15.78 -4.85 -18.21
CA PRO A 263 15.20 -3.82 -19.06
C PRO A 263 14.37 -4.45 -20.19
N PRO A 264 13.21 -3.86 -20.53
CA PRO A 264 12.55 -4.17 -21.80
C PRO A 264 13.51 -3.99 -22.99
N GLU A 265 13.29 -4.79 -24.03
CA GLU A 265 14.09 -4.75 -25.27
C GLU A 265 14.18 -3.33 -25.83
N GLY A 266 15.40 -2.86 -26.08
CA GLY A 266 15.68 -1.52 -26.61
C GLY A 266 15.68 -0.41 -25.57
N THR A 267 15.59 -0.73 -24.28
CA THR A 267 15.62 0.25 -23.17
C THR A 267 16.81 0.06 -22.22
N GLU A 268 17.76 -0.80 -22.58
CA GLU A 268 18.86 -1.29 -21.74
C GLU A 268 19.73 -0.17 -21.15
N GLU A 269 19.93 0.92 -21.91
CA GLU A 269 20.77 2.04 -21.50
C GLU A 269 20.09 2.93 -20.45
N LYS A 270 18.76 3.11 -20.51
CA LYS A 270 18.05 4.11 -19.70
C LYS A 270 17.23 3.51 -18.56
N TYR A 271 16.63 2.35 -18.79
CA TYR A 271 15.66 1.78 -17.86
C TYR A 271 16.23 1.52 -16.46
N PRO A 272 17.43 0.93 -16.27
CA PRO A 272 17.96 0.66 -14.93
C PRO A 272 18.08 1.92 -14.06
N ASP A 273 18.59 3.01 -14.63
CA ASP A 273 18.72 4.30 -13.92
C ASP A 273 17.37 4.95 -13.64
N LEU A 274 16.46 4.94 -14.63
CA LEU A 274 15.10 5.46 -14.46
C LEU A 274 14.32 4.69 -13.40
N ARG A 275 14.42 3.34 -13.40
CA ARG A 275 13.82 2.47 -12.39
C ARG A 275 14.34 2.82 -10.99
N ARG A 276 15.67 2.93 -10.84
CA ARG A 276 16.29 3.29 -9.55
C ARG A 276 15.80 4.66 -9.07
N LEU A 277 15.87 5.69 -9.92
CA LEU A 277 15.41 7.03 -9.58
C LEU A 277 13.91 7.10 -9.28
N PHE A 278 13.09 6.34 -10.00
CA PHE A 278 11.66 6.21 -9.75
C PHE A 278 11.41 5.68 -8.34
N ILE A 279 12.01 4.54 -7.98
CA ILE A 279 11.81 3.94 -6.66
C ILE A 279 12.35 4.88 -5.57
N SER A 280 13.55 5.44 -5.72
CA SER A 280 14.13 6.37 -4.75
C SER A 280 13.28 7.63 -4.55
N SER A 281 12.67 8.17 -5.61
CA SER A 281 11.76 9.33 -5.52
C SER A 281 10.52 9.04 -4.68
N LEU A 282 9.99 7.81 -4.78
CA LEU A 282 8.80 7.37 -4.05
C LEU A 282 9.11 7.00 -2.61
N TYR A 283 10.28 6.40 -2.39
CA TYR A 283 10.86 6.13 -1.08
C TYR A 283 11.05 7.41 -0.26
N ALA A 284 11.61 8.46 -0.88
CA ALA A 284 11.92 9.73 -0.22
C ALA A 284 10.70 10.63 0.10
N ARG A 285 9.47 10.17 -0.17
CA ARG A 285 8.25 10.92 0.18
C ARG A 285 8.03 10.86 1.70
N LYS A 286 7.37 11.90 2.24
CA LYS A 286 6.97 11.94 3.67
C LYS A 286 6.22 10.68 4.10
N THR A 287 5.26 10.27 3.28
CA THR A 287 4.66 8.93 3.35
C THR A 287 5.22 8.16 2.18
N SER A 288 6.14 7.25 2.47
CA SER A 288 6.87 6.49 1.46
C SER A 288 5.89 5.59 0.69
N GLU A 289 5.99 5.61 -0.64
CA GLU A 289 5.09 4.83 -1.51
C GLU A 289 5.86 3.65 -2.13
N VAL A 290 6.33 2.75 -1.26
CA VAL A 290 7.33 1.70 -1.57
C VAL A 290 6.73 0.37 -1.99
N GLU A 291 5.45 0.11 -1.66
CA GLU A 291 4.70 -1.07 -2.09
C GLU A 291 3.42 -0.73 -2.86
N LEU A 292 2.88 -1.75 -3.52
CA LEU A 292 1.59 -1.70 -4.19
C LEU A 292 0.49 -2.33 -3.34
N TRP A 293 -0.64 -1.62 -3.27
CA TRP A 293 -1.84 -2.14 -2.64
C TRP A 293 -2.36 -3.37 -3.38
N PRO A 294 -3.01 -4.32 -2.70
CA PRO A 294 -3.55 -5.53 -3.33
C PRO A 294 -4.35 -5.26 -4.60
N SER A 295 -5.18 -4.20 -4.59
CA SER A 295 -6.00 -3.79 -5.75
C SER A 295 -5.19 -3.30 -6.96
N GLN A 296 -3.95 -2.88 -6.78
CA GLN A 296 -3.10 -2.34 -7.85
C GLN A 296 -2.24 -3.42 -8.51
N ARG A 297 -1.97 -4.54 -7.84
CA ARG A 297 -0.88 -5.48 -8.20
C ARG A 297 -1.01 -6.03 -9.61
N GLU A 298 -2.20 -6.51 -9.98
CA GLU A 298 -2.44 -7.06 -11.32
C GLU A 298 -2.24 -5.99 -12.41
N ALA A 299 -2.84 -4.81 -12.22
CA ALA A 299 -2.75 -3.72 -13.18
C ALA A 299 -1.32 -3.20 -13.31
N ALA A 300 -0.60 -3.07 -12.20
CA ALA A 300 0.79 -2.63 -12.16
C ALA A 300 1.73 -3.63 -12.85
N GLN A 301 1.55 -4.94 -12.61
CA GLN A 301 2.33 -5.97 -13.29
C GLN A 301 2.14 -5.88 -14.80
N ARG A 302 0.90 -5.76 -15.27
CA ARG A 302 0.59 -5.62 -16.70
C ARG A 302 1.03 -4.28 -17.28
N SER A 303 1.07 -3.22 -16.48
CA SER A 303 1.67 -1.93 -16.86
C SER A 303 3.16 -2.02 -17.24
N THR A 304 3.86 -3.09 -16.87
CA THR A 304 5.27 -3.29 -17.26
C THR A 304 5.43 -3.70 -18.73
N ASP A 305 4.41 -4.32 -19.33
CA ASP A 305 4.39 -4.67 -20.75
C ASP A 305 3.91 -3.48 -21.60
N VAL A 306 4.81 -2.90 -22.38
CA VAL A 306 4.52 -1.75 -23.26
C VAL A 306 3.57 -2.07 -24.42
N THR A 307 3.26 -3.34 -24.66
CA THR A 307 2.37 -3.79 -25.74
C THR A 307 0.94 -4.09 -25.27
N ASP A 308 0.71 -4.21 -23.95
CA ASP A 308 -0.59 -4.55 -23.38
C ASP A 308 -1.47 -3.32 -23.17
N ASP A 309 -2.50 -3.15 -23.98
CA ASP A 309 -3.55 -2.15 -23.78
C ASP A 309 -4.42 -2.54 -22.57
N LEU A 310 -4.64 -1.60 -21.64
CA LEU A 310 -5.29 -1.87 -20.36
C LEU A 310 -6.56 -1.06 -20.16
N VAL A 311 -7.59 -1.69 -19.58
CA VAL A 311 -8.66 -0.98 -18.87
C VAL A 311 -8.58 -1.38 -17.40
N VAL A 312 -8.44 -0.39 -16.51
CA VAL A 312 -8.19 -0.58 -15.07
C VAL A 312 -9.31 0.07 -14.28
N ALA A 313 -10.19 -0.75 -13.72
CA ALA A 313 -11.34 -0.30 -12.95
C ALA A 313 -11.09 -0.44 -11.44
N LEU A 314 -10.73 0.66 -10.79
CA LEU A 314 -10.45 0.71 -9.35
C LEU A 314 -11.26 1.82 -8.65
N PRO A 315 -11.67 1.65 -7.38
CA PRO A 315 -12.35 2.70 -6.64
C PRO A 315 -11.53 4.00 -6.59
N THR A 316 -12.20 5.15 -6.43
CA THR A 316 -11.52 6.42 -6.14
C THR A 316 -10.62 6.23 -4.93
N SER A 317 -9.43 6.83 -4.93
CA SER A 317 -8.38 6.68 -3.92
C SER A 317 -7.67 5.33 -3.85
N ALA A 318 -8.05 4.31 -4.64
CA ALA A 318 -7.34 3.02 -4.72
C ALA A 318 -5.99 3.07 -5.50
N GLY A 319 -5.51 4.28 -5.79
CA GLY A 319 -4.20 4.52 -6.38
C GLY A 319 -4.05 4.21 -7.87
N LYS A 320 -5.08 4.47 -8.70
CA LYS A 320 -5.02 4.38 -10.18
C LYS A 320 -3.82 5.12 -10.77
N THR A 321 -3.47 6.26 -10.19
CA THR A 321 -2.34 7.09 -10.64
C THR A 321 -1.03 6.31 -10.69
N ARG A 322 -0.78 5.41 -9.73
CA ARG A 322 0.46 4.61 -9.73
C ARG A 322 0.55 3.69 -10.95
N VAL A 323 -0.57 3.10 -11.37
CA VAL A 323 -0.61 2.23 -12.55
C VAL A 323 -0.23 3.00 -13.81
N ALA A 324 -0.69 4.26 -13.92
CA ALA A 324 -0.32 5.15 -15.01
C ALA A 324 1.14 5.61 -14.94
N GLU A 325 1.67 5.88 -13.75
CA GLU A 325 3.07 6.24 -13.55
C GLU A 325 4.00 5.08 -13.92
N ILE A 326 3.65 3.83 -13.58
CA ILE A 326 4.43 2.66 -14.01
C ILE A 326 4.42 2.54 -15.54
N ALA A 327 3.25 2.63 -16.17
CA ALA A 327 3.16 2.58 -17.64
C ALA A 327 3.96 3.72 -18.31
N ALA A 328 3.94 4.91 -17.72
CA ALA A 328 4.71 6.07 -18.19
C ALA A 328 6.22 5.84 -18.03
N LEU A 329 6.68 5.27 -16.91
CA LEU A 329 8.09 4.92 -16.70
C LEU A 329 8.61 3.99 -17.81
N MET A 330 7.87 2.92 -18.12
CA MET A 330 8.25 1.97 -19.19
C MET A 330 8.27 2.62 -20.58
N THR A 331 7.37 3.56 -20.83
CA THR A 331 7.30 4.25 -22.12
C THR A 331 8.45 5.23 -22.29
N LEU A 332 8.75 5.99 -21.24
CA LEU A 332 9.82 6.98 -21.23
C LEU A 332 11.21 6.32 -21.32
N SER A 333 11.39 5.12 -20.77
CA SER A 333 12.64 4.36 -20.96
C SER A 333 12.86 3.94 -22.42
N SER A 334 11.79 3.85 -23.21
CA SER A 334 11.82 3.60 -24.66
C SER A 334 11.95 4.87 -25.50
N THR A 335 12.25 6.02 -24.89
CA THR A 335 12.36 7.34 -25.54
C THR A 335 11.12 7.81 -26.29
N ARG A 336 9.95 7.27 -25.93
CA ARG A 336 8.64 7.69 -26.44
C ARG A 336 7.97 8.62 -25.44
N ARG A 337 7.12 9.51 -25.94
CA ARG A 337 6.39 10.47 -25.11
C ARG A 337 5.11 9.88 -24.53
N VAL A 338 4.60 10.49 -23.46
CA VAL A 338 3.39 10.08 -22.74
C VAL A 338 2.34 11.17 -22.83
N LEU A 339 1.12 10.79 -23.23
CA LEU A 339 -0.03 11.66 -23.28
C LEU A 339 -1.08 11.18 -22.26
N ILE A 340 -1.58 12.09 -21.43
CA ILE A 340 -2.59 11.79 -20.42
C ILE A 340 -3.80 12.69 -20.68
N VAL A 341 -4.96 12.08 -20.89
CA VAL A 341 -6.23 12.76 -21.11
C VAL A 341 -7.03 12.70 -19.81
N THR A 342 -7.37 13.86 -19.27
CA THR A 342 -8.17 13.98 -18.04
C THR A 342 -9.44 14.77 -18.35
N PRO A 343 -10.60 14.44 -17.79
CA PRO A 343 -11.86 15.01 -18.26
C PRO A 343 -12.03 16.46 -17.79
N LEU A 344 -11.49 16.83 -16.63
CA LEU A 344 -11.66 18.15 -15.99
C LEU A 344 -10.32 18.87 -15.86
N ARG A 345 -10.33 20.20 -16.01
CA ARG A 345 -9.16 21.07 -15.76
C ARG A 345 -8.58 20.88 -14.35
N ALA A 346 -9.46 20.74 -13.34
CA ALA A 346 -9.06 20.52 -11.96
C ALA A 346 -8.32 19.18 -11.80
N LEU A 347 -8.78 18.13 -12.49
CA LEU A 347 -8.11 16.83 -12.51
C LEU A 347 -6.80 16.92 -13.30
N SER A 348 -6.76 17.64 -14.42
CA SER A 348 -5.51 17.90 -15.16
C SER A 348 -4.44 18.53 -14.26
N ALA A 349 -4.81 19.56 -13.48
CA ALA A 349 -3.90 20.23 -12.54
C ALA A 349 -3.47 19.34 -11.35
N GLN A 350 -4.32 18.41 -10.92
CA GLN A 350 -3.96 17.41 -9.92
C GLN A 350 -2.97 16.38 -10.49
N THR A 351 -3.25 15.85 -11.67
CA THR A 351 -2.39 14.90 -12.38
C THR A 351 -1.05 15.54 -12.72
N GLU A 352 -1.02 16.81 -13.14
CA GLU A 352 0.22 17.55 -13.42
C GLU A 352 1.10 17.65 -12.17
N ARG A 353 0.52 18.02 -11.03
CA ARG A 353 1.25 18.08 -9.76
C ARG A 353 1.80 16.71 -9.36
N SER A 354 1.00 15.65 -9.50
CA SER A 354 1.42 14.28 -9.18
C SER A 354 2.56 13.81 -10.07
N PHE A 355 2.38 13.89 -11.40
CA PHE A 355 3.38 13.46 -12.38
C PHE A 355 4.65 14.30 -12.28
N ARG A 356 4.55 15.62 -12.06
CA ARG A 356 5.74 16.46 -11.86
C ARG A 356 6.52 16.05 -10.62
N LYS A 357 5.84 15.74 -9.51
CA LYS A 357 6.48 15.24 -8.28
C LYS A 357 7.21 13.92 -8.53
N THR A 358 6.66 13.04 -9.36
CA THR A 358 7.25 11.73 -9.67
C THR A 358 8.36 11.79 -10.71
N PHE A 359 8.19 12.54 -11.81
CA PHE A 359 9.05 12.44 -13.00
C PHE A 359 10.05 13.59 -13.18
N ALA A 360 9.84 14.75 -12.54
CA ALA A 360 10.86 15.81 -12.58
C ALA A 360 12.21 15.38 -11.97
N PRO A 361 12.24 14.60 -10.85
CA PRO A 361 13.49 14.04 -10.34
C PRO A 361 14.20 13.07 -11.29
N LEU A 362 13.47 12.49 -12.25
CA LEU A 362 14.00 11.59 -13.28
C LEU A 362 14.50 12.36 -14.51
N GLY A 363 14.37 13.69 -14.51
CA GLY A 363 14.79 14.56 -15.62
C GLY A 363 13.74 14.79 -16.70
N PHE A 364 12.50 14.30 -16.52
CA PHE A 364 11.43 14.51 -17.51
C PHE A 364 10.60 15.74 -17.21
N SER A 365 10.18 16.43 -18.27
CA SER A 365 9.34 17.59 -18.15
C SER A 365 7.85 17.27 -18.33
N VAL A 366 7.03 17.88 -17.48
CA VAL A 366 5.58 17.70 -17.46
C VAL A 366 4.92 19.02 -17.83
N SER A 367 4.16 19.02 -18.92
CA SER A 367 3.37 20.16 -19.36
C SER A 367 1.89 19.83 -19.44
N SER A 368 1.08 20.88 -19.41
CA SER A 368 -0.36 20.76 -19.31
C SER A 368 -1.09 21.70 -20.24
N LEU A 369 -2.19 21.22 -20.83
CA LEU A 369 -3.00 21.88 -21.83
C LEU A 369 -4.45 21.87 -21.37
N TYR A 370 -4.73 22.72 -20.39
CA TYR A 370 -6.07 22.93 -19.84
C TYR A 370 -6.37 24.43 -19.76
N GLY A 371 -7.36 24.94 -20.51
CA GLY A 371 -7.46 26.39 -20.72
C GLY A 371 -8.62 26.86 -21.59
N ALA A 372 -8.78 28.18 -21.70
CA ALA A 372 -9.71 28.80 -22.64
C ALA A 372 -9.28 28.53 -24.11
N SER A 373 -10.23 28.72 -25.04
CA SER A 373 -10.21 28.27 -26.43
C SER A 373 -9.00 28.75 -27.26
N GLY A 374 -8.54 27.90 -28.18
CA GLY A 374 -7.45 28.16 -29.14
C GLY A 374 -6.08 27.75 -28.63
N LEU A 375 -5.14 27.39 -29.50
CA LEU A 375 -3.76 27.07 -29.11
C LEU A 375 -2.92 28.35 -29.05
N SER A 376 -2.17 28.54 -27.96
CA SER A 376 -1.10 29.53 -27.94
C SER A 376 0.15 28.97 -28.64
N ALA A 377 1.06 29.83 -29.12
CA ALA A 377 2.35 29.36 -29.64
C ALA A 377 3.15 28.56 -28.60
N GLY A 378 2.99 28.89 -27.31
CA GLY A 378 3.57 28.13 -26.21
C GLY A 378 2.90 26.78 -25.96
N ASP A 379 1.60 26.65 -26.28
CA ASP A 379 0.86 25.38 -26.18
C ASP A 379 1.37 24.39 -27.24
N GLU A 380 1.61 24.86 -28.47
CA GLU A 380 2.14 24.04 -29.57
C GLU A 380 3.59 23.62 -29.32
N ASP A 381 4.43 24.53 -28.85
CA ASP A 381 5.81 24.22 -28.49
C ASP A 381 5.86 23.18 -27.35
N ALA A 382 5.01 23.34 -26.33
CA ALA A 382 4.88 22.35 -25.27
C ALA A 382 4.40 20.99 -25.79
N LEU A 383 3.46 20.96 -26.74
CA LEU A 383 2.97 19.72 -27.36
C LEU A 383 4.02 18.97 -28.16
N ARG A 384 5.10 19.62 -28.61
CA ARG A 384 6.18 18.97 -29.38
C ARG A 384 7.41 18.65 -28.56
N SER A 385 7.75 19.48 -27.57
CA SER A 385 9.02 19.42 -26.86
C SER A 385 8.98 18.63 -25.54
N ARG A 386 7.79 18.40 -24.97
CA ARG A 386 7.64 17.86 -23.61
C ARG A 386 7.38 16.36 -23.63
N GLU A 387 8.06 15.63 -22.76
CA GLU A 387 8.00 14.17 -22.67
C GLU A 387 6.70 13.66 -22.07
N ILE A 388 6.10 14.41 -21.14
CA ILE A 388 4.78 14.12 -20.56
C ILE A 388 3.83 15.29 -20.80
N ILE A 389 2.71 14.99 -21.45
CA ILE A 389 1.67 15.96 -21.80
C ILE A 389 0.37 15.56 -21.11
N ILE A 390 -0.26 16.52 -20.42
CA ILE A 390 -1.57 16.34 -19.80
C ILE A 390 -2.57 17.26 -20.47
N ALA A 391 -3.64 16.73 -21.04
CA ALA A 391 -4.61 17.52 -21.81
C ALA A 391 -6.06 17.22 -21.39
N THR A 392 -6.91 18.21 -21.64
CA THR A 392 -8.37 18.01 -21.68
C THR A 392 -8.79 17.51 -23.07
N PRO A 393 -9.91 16.74 -23.18
CA PRO A 393 -10.34 16.19 -24.46
C PRO A 393 -10.51 17.25 -25.54
N GLU A 394 -11.08 18.40 -25.21
CA GLU A 394 -11.37 19.49 -26.14
C GLU A 394 -10.09 20.14 -26.68
N LYS A 395 -9.10 20.37 -25.81
CA LYS A 395 -7.81 20.94 -26.23
C LYS A 395 -7.02 19.99 -27.11
N LEU A 396 -7.03 18.70 -26.76
CA LEU A 396 -6.35 17.69 -27.56
C LEU A 396 -7.04 17.48 -28.91
N ASP A 397 -8.37 17.38 -28.96
CA ASP A 397 -9.09 17.26 -30.25
C ASP A 397 -8.86 18.47 -31.14
N PHE A 398 -8.85 19.69 -30.58
CA PHE A 398 -8.51 20.90 -31.32
C PHE A 398 -7.07 20.84 -31.87
N ALA A 399 -6.09 20.47 -31.06
CA ALA A 399 -4.70 20.38 -31.47
C ALA A 399 -4.46 19.34 -32.57
N LEU A 400 -5.05 18.15 -32.44
CA LEU A 400 -4.92 17.07 -33.42
C LEU A 400 -5.64 17.36 -34.74
N ARG A 401 -6.64 18.26 -34.76
CA ARG A 401 -7.24 18.76 -36.01
C ARG A 401 -6.33 19.73 -36.72
N SER A 402 -5.59 20.56 -35.99
CA SER A 402 -4.63 21.50 -36.54
C SER A 402 -3.38 20.80 -37.06
N ASP A 403 -2.83 19.87 -36.28
CA ASP A 403 -1.68 19.06 -36.67
C ASP A 403 -1.76 17.64 -36.06
N PRO A 404 -2.07 16.63 -36.89
CA PRO A 404 -2.08 15.24 -36.46
C PRO A 404 -0.70 14.70 -36.04
N SER A 405 0.41 15.30 -36.48
CA SER A 405 1.77 14.80 -36.23
C SER A 405 2.26 15.01 -34.78
N LEU A 406 1.50 15.80 -34.00
CA LEU A 406 1.83 16.14 -32.61
C LEU A 406 1.95 14.94 -31.67
N ILE A 407 1.44 13.78 -32.08
CA ILE A 407 1.49 12.54 -31.29
C ILE A 407 2.26 11.41 -31.97
N ASP A 408 2.99 11.66 -33.06
CA ASP A 408 3.68 10.63 -33.85
C ASP A 408 4.72 9.85 -33.03
N ASP A 409 5.36 10.51 -32.08
CA ASP A 409 6.36 9.97 -31.15
C ASP A 409 5.82 9.67 -29.73
N VAL A 410 4.50 9.80 -29.53
CA VAL A 410 3.82 9.35 -28.31
C VAL A 410 3.71 7.83 -28.34
N GLY A 411 4.21 7.14 -27.30
CA GLY A 411 4.12 5.68 -27.17
C GLY A 411 3.01 5.22 -26.22
N LEU A 412 2.49 6.11 -25.37
CA LEU A 412 1.44 5.81 -24.41
C LEU A 412 0.40 6.92 -24.37
N ILE A 413 -0.87 6.52 -24.42
CA ILE A 413 -2.02 7.37 -24.12
C ILE A 413 -2.74 6.81 -22.89
N VAL A 414 -2.79 7.61 -21.83
CA VAL A 414 -3.59 7.32 -20.63
C VAL A 414 -4.92 8.07 -20.73
N LEU A 415 -6.03 7.34 -20.70
CA LEU A 415 -7.39 7.88 -20.65
C LEU A 415 -7.89 7.82 -19.21
N ASP A 416 -7.87 8.93 -18.50
CA ASP A 416 -8.34 9.00 -17.12
C ASP A 416 -9.86 9.24 -17.07
N GLU A 417 -10.50 8.62 -16.08
CA GLU A 417 -11.95 8.57 -15.86
C GLU A 417 -12.74 8.07 -17.08
N GLY A 418 -12.47 6.82 -17.50
CA GLY A 418 -13.13 6.16 -18.64
C GLY A 418 -14.66 6.18 -18.63
N HIS A 419 -15.30 6.18 -17.46
CA HIS A 419 -16.74 6.31 -17.28
C HIS A 419 -17.31 7.65 -17.80
N MET A 420 -16.45 8.59 -18.19
CA MET A 420 -16.82 9.79 -18.91
C MET A 420 -17.13 9.51 -20.40
N ILE A 421 -17.27 8.26 -20.83
CA ILE A 421 -17.82 7.86 -22.13
C ILE A 421 -19.30 7.52 -21.95
N GLY A 422 -20.18 8.12 -22.74
CA GLY A 422 -21.60 8.17 -22.43
C GLY A 422 -22.41 9.20 -23.24
N PRO A 423 -23.72 9.31 -22.99
CA PRO A 423 -24.66 10.01 -23.85
C PRO A 423 -24.71 11.54 -23.67
N SER A 424 -24.10 12.09 -22.61
CA SER A 424 -24.11 13.55 -22.42
C SER A 424 -23.18 14.25 -23.41
N GLU A 425 -23.41 15.54 -23.67
CA GLU A 425 -22.61 16.31 -24.63
C GLU A 425 -21.10 16.26 -24.33
N ARG A 426 -20.72 16.23 -23.05
CA ARG A 426 -19.32 16.16 -22.64
C ARG A 426 -18.74 14.76 -22.79
N GLU A 427 -19.52 13.75 -22.50
CA GLU A 427 -19.10 12.36 -22.67
C GLU A 427 -18.95 12.00 -24.15
N ILE A 428 -19.84 12.49 -25.01
CA ILE A 428 -19.74 12.38 -26.47
C ILE A 428 -18.44 13.01 -26.99
N ARG A 429 -17.99 14.14 -26.42
CA ARG A 429 -16.71 14.75 -26.80
C ARG A 429 -15.52 13.86 -26.44
N TYR A 430 -15.55 13.26 -25.25
CA TYR A 430 -14.52 12.32 -24.81
C TYR A 430 -14.50 11.09 -25.74
N GLU A 431 -15.66 10.49 -26.01
CA GLU A 431 -15.83 9.38 -26.93
C GLU A 431 -15.32 9.72 -28.35
N THR A 432 -15.67 10.91 -28.87
CA THR A 432 -15.23 11.36 -30.20
C THR A 432 -13.70 11.45 -30.28
N LEU A 433 -13.04 11.95 -29.24
CA LEU A 433 -11.58 11.98 -29.17
C LEU A 433 -11.01 10.55 -29.15
N VAL A 434 -11.55 9.66 -28.30
CA VAL A 434 -11.10 8.26 -28.22
C VAL A 434 -11.25 7.57 -29.57
N GLN A 435 -12.39 7.72 -30.25
CA GLN A 435 -12.62 7.19 -31.60
C GLN A 435 -11.63 7.76 -32.62
N ARG A 436 -11.31 9.06 -32.54
CA ARG A 436 -10.29 9.67 -33.40
C ARG A 436 -8.94 9.02 -33.19
N LEU A 437 -8.50 8.85 -31.93
CA LEU A 437 -7.23 8.24 -31.59
C LEU A 437 -7.14 6.78 -32.08
N LEU A 438 -8.20 5.99 -31.87
CA LEU A 438 -8.27 4.59 -32.28
C LEU A 438 -8.29 4.38 -33.80
N ARG A 439 -8.84 5.33 -34.57
CA ARG A 439 -8.97 5.24 -36.04
C ARG A 439 -7.75 5.73 -36.81
N ARG A 440 -6.71 6.23 -36.13
CA ARG A 440 -5.48 6.62 -36.82
C ARG A 440 -4.77 5.39 -37.39
N ALA A 441 -4.08 5.56 -38.52
CA ALA A 441 -3.32 4.48 -39.15
C ALA A 441 -2.18 3.95 -38.25
N ASP A 442 -1.59 4.84 -37.46
CA ASP A 442 -0.49 4.59 -36.52
C ASP A 442 -0.97 4.22 -35.11
N ALA A 443 -2.28 4.01 -34.91
CA ALA A 443 -2.81 3.72 -33.58
C ALA A 443 -2.13 2.49 -32.97
N GLY A 444 -1.81 1.46 -33.78
CA GLY A 444 -1.15 0.22 -33.35
C GLY A 444 0.22 0.40 -32.71
N GLU A 445 0.88 1.53 -32.94
CA GLU A 445 2.21 1.82 -32.39
C GLU A 445 2.17 2.45 -30.99
N ARG A 446 0.97 2.69 -30.45
CA ARG A 446 0.77 3.37 -29.17
C ARG A 446 -0.05 2.53 -28.24
N ARG A 447 0.46 2.34 -27.04
CA ARG A 447 -0.29 1.73 -25.95
C ARG A 447 -1.40 2.66 -25.47
N MET A 448 -2.54 2.09 -25.12
CA MET A 448 -3.65 2.78 -24.48
C MET A 448 -3.93 2.17 -23.10
N VAL A 449 -3.95 3.01 -22.07
CA VAL A 449 -4.32 2.63 -20.70
C VAL A 449 -5.49 3.48 -20.25
N CYS A 450 -6.65 2.87 -20.03
CA CYS A 450 -7.83 3.54 -19.53
C CYS A 450 -8.02 3.27 -18.04
N LEU A 451 -8.16 4.33 -17.26
CA LEU A 451 -8.38 4.27 -15.81
C LEU A 451 -9.83 4.61 -15.54
N ASP A 452 -10.55 3.72 -14.84
CA ASP A 452 -11.98 3.85 -14.66
C ASP A 452 -12.46 3.49 -13.24
N LEU A 453 -13.65 3.93 -12.86
CA LEU A 453 -14.31 3.54 -11.64
C LEU A 453 -14.92 2.13 -11.80
N PRO A 454 -15.12 1.39 -10.70
CA PRO A 454 -15.78 0.09 -10.77
C PRO A 454 -17.21 0.26 -11.28
N TRP A 455 -17.60 -0.55 -12.26
CA TRP A 455 -18.93 -0.51 -12.85
C TRP A 455 -20.04 -0.88 -11.85
N LYS A 456 -21.19 -0.22 -11.97
CA LYS A 456 -22.38 -0.54 -11.16
C LYS A 456 -23.03 -1.85 -11.63
N SER A 457 -23.64 -2.60 -10.72
CA SER A 457 -24.33 -3.86 -11.01
C SER A 457 -25.43 -3.67 -12.06
N GLY A 458 -25.28 -4.26 -13.24
CA GLY A 458 -26.28 -4.21 -14.33
C GLY A 458 -25.71 -4.33 -15.75
N GLU A 459 -24.40 -4.12 -15.94
CA GLU A 459 -23.76 -4.15 -17.27
C GLU A 459 -23.24 -5.54 -17.70
N PRO A 460 -23.03 -5.76 -19.03
CA PRO A 460 -22.71 -7.07 -19.60
C PRO A 460 -21.47 -7.75 -18.99
N ILE A 461 -21.57 -9.06 -18.81
CA ILE A 461 -20.61 -9.90 -18.07
C ILE A 461 -19.21 -9.96 -18.70
N SER A 462 -19.06 -9.72 -20.01
CA SER A 462 -17.77 -9.77 -20.72
C SER A 462 -16.80 -8.63 -20.37
N ARG A 463 -17.21 -7.66 -19.53
CA ARG A 463 -16.40 -6.49 -19.10
C ARG A 463 -16.09 -6.46 -17.60
N ARG A 464 -16.41 -7.51 -16.83
CA ARG A 464 -16.34 -7.53 -15.34
C ARG A 464 -14.95 -7.76 -14.74
N GLN A 465 -13.88 -7.78 -15.52
CA GLN A 465 -12.53 -7.88 -14.95
C GLN A 465 -12.05 -6.49 -14.50
N ALA A 466 -11.46 -6.41 -13.31
CA ALA A 466 -10.85 -5.17 -12.81
C ALA A 466 -9.71 -4.69 -13.72
N VAL A 467 -9.10 -5.61 -14.47
CA VAL A 467 -8.10 -5.34 -15.50
C VAL A 467 -8.41 -6.17 -16.74
N ALA A 468 -8.58 -5.54 -17.91
CA ALA A 468 -8.87 -6.24 -19.16
C ALA A 468 -7.86 -5.87 -20.27
N SER A 469 -7.37 -6.87 -21.03
CA SER A 469 -6.66 -6.66 -22.30
C SER A 469 -7.71 -6.48 -23.39
N ASN A 470 -8.07 -5.25 -23.74
CA ASN A 470 -8.80 -5.05 -24.98
C ASN A 470 -8.81 -3.61 -25.45
N ARG A 471 -8.11 -3.32 -26.54
CA ARG A 471 -8.26 -2.09 -27.31
C ARG A 471 -9.71 -1.88 -27.80
N ILE A 472 -10.44 -2.98 -28.00
CA ILE A 472 -11.83 -3.03 -28.47
C ILE A 472 -12.82 -2.83 -27.30
N GLY A 473 -12.41 -3.02 -26.04
CA GLY A 473 -13.27 -2.82 -24.87
C GLY A 473 -13.59 -1.34 -24.57
N LEU A 474 -12.90 -0.42 -25.25
CA LEU A 474 -13.11 1.03 -25.24
C LEU A 474 -14.23 1.50 -26.20
N LEU A 475 -14.70 0.62 -27.09
CA LEU A 475 -15.96 0.76 -27.85
C LEU A 475 -17.12 0.27 -26.98
#